data_AF-A0A359AZU1-F1
#
_entry.id   AF-A0A359AZU1-F1
#
_cell.length_a   1.000
_cell.length_b   1.000
_cell.length_c   1.000
_cell.angle_alpha   90.00
_cell.angle_beta   90.00
_cell.angle_gamma   90.00
#
_symmetry.space_group_name_H-M   'P 1'
#
loop_
_entity.id
_entity.type
_entity.pdbx_description
1 polymer ?
#
loop_
_entity_poly.entity_id
_entity_poly.type
_entity_poly.pdbx_seq_one_letter_code
_entity_poly.pdbx_strand_id
1 'polypeptide(L)'
;KELNLLNASQWARMQKDYFLNKPGYSDAEIEQLGDGYDWQNAVLQTGVTQNHSISISGGDEKSSYFLSGGNLSQDGIILKSGFDRFIGRINYDRNVFSNFSVGVNLTATKSTQNSLTTFEGVNYNSSPYSKGIANSLTYALYIPPVVP
;
A
#
# COMPACT_ATOMS: atom_id res chain seq x y z
N LYS A 1 8.86 3.38 10.93
CA LYS A 1 9.88 4.31 11.45
C LYS A 1 9.66 5.61 10.71
N GLU A 2 9.37 6.68 11.45
CA GLU A 2 9.22 8.01 10.86
C GLU A 2 10.58 8.51 10.38
N LEU A 3 10.58 9.24 9.27
CA LEU A 3 11.78 9.85 8.69
C LEU A 3 11.88 11.27 9.22
N ASN A 4 13.10 11.69 9.58
CA ASN A 4 13.35 13.08 9.95
C ASN A 4 13.34 13.93 8.67
N LEU A 5 12.22 14.60 8.41
CA LEU A 5 12.03 15.50 7.27
C LEU A 5 12.37 16.95 7.67
N LEU A 6 12.64 17.78 6.66
CA LEU A 6 12.77 19.22 6.87
C LEU A 6 11.42 19.79 7.30
N ASN A 7 11.45 20.68 8.30
CA ASN A 7 10.28 21.44 8.68
C ASN A 7 10.00 22.59 7.68
N ALA A 8 8.83 23.25 7.79
CA ALA A 8 8.42 24.27 6.83
C ALA A 8 9.45 25.40 6.65
N SER A 9 9.99 25.94 7.74
CA SER A 9 11.02 26.98 7.67
C SER A 9 12.31 26.48 7.00
N GLN A 10 12.78 25.28 7.32
CA GLN A 10 13.98 24.70 6.72
C GLN A 10 13.82 24.43 5.22
N TRP A 11 12.64 23.94 4.81
CA TRP A 11 12.30 23.74 3.41
C TRP A 11 12.27 25.06 2.63
N ALA A 12 11.66 26.10 3.20
CA ALA A 12 11.58 27.42 2.56
C ALA A 12 12.96 28.09 2.44
N ARG A 13 13.85 27.92 3.43
CA ARG A 13 15.26 28.36 3.33
C ARG A 13 16.00 27.62 2.21
N MET A 14 15.91 26.29 2.19
CA MET A 14 16.52 25.47 1.13
C MET A 14 16.03 25.90 -0.27
N GLN A 15 14.74 26.21 -0.40
CA GLN A 15 14.16 26.64 -1.67
C GLN A 15 14.63 28.05 -2.09
N LYS A 16 14.72 28.98 -1.14
CA LYS A 16 15.29 30.33 -1.36
C LYS A 16 16.74 30.25 -1.85
N ASP A 17 17.54 29.38 -1.24
CA ASP A 17 18.93 29.12 -1.64
C ASP A 17 19.02 28.48 -3.03
N TYR A 18 18.16 27.49 -3.31
CA TYR A 18 18.12 26.78 -4.60
C TYR A 18 17.73 27.68 -5.78
N PHE A 19 16.76 28.60 -5.59
CA PHE A 19 16.31 29.52 -6.64
C PHE A 19 17.06 30.86 -6.69
N LEU A 20 18.30 30.92 -6.18
CA LEU A 20 19.20 32.08 -6.27
C LEU A 20 18.60 33.39 -5.73
N ASN A 21 17.91 33.35 -4.58
CA ASN A 21 17.37 34.56 -3.92
C ASN A 21 16.43 35.42 -4.81
N LYS A 22 15.69 34.82 -5.75
CA LYS A 22 14.54 35.51 -6.39
C LYS A 22 13.60 36.08 -5.31
N PRO A 23 12.95 37.24 -5.51
CA PRO A 23 12.07 37.83 -4.52
C PRO A 23 10.91 36.86 -4.22
N GLY A 24 11.03 36.19 -3.08
CA GLY A 24 10.05 35.29 -2.48
C GLY A 24 9.88 35.69 -1.03
N TYR A 25 9.70 34.71 -0.14
CA TYR A 25 9.57 34.97 1.29
C TYR A 25 10.84 35.64 1.87
N SER A 26 10.64 36.74 2.60
CA SER A 26 11.65 37.35 3.46
C SER A 26 12.06 36.41 4.59
N ASP A 27 13.23 36.63 5.20
CA ASP A 27 13.70 35.77 6.30
C ASP A 27 12.72 35.77 7.49
N ALA A 28 12.04 36.90 7.73
CA ALA A 28 10.99 37.01 8.74
C ALA A 28 9.74 36.19 8.39
N GLU A 29 9.34 36.13 7.13
CA GLU A 29 8.21 35.31 6.67
C GLU A 29 8.53 33.81 6.73
N ILE A 30 9.78 33.43 6.46
CA ILE A 30 10.23 32.04 6.56
C ILE A 30 10.22 31.53 8.01
N GLU A 31 10.61 32.37 8.96
CA GLU A 31 10.58 32.03 10.39
C GLU A 31 9.15 31.88 10.93
N GLN A 32 8.18 32.61 10.36
CA GLN A 32 6.77 32.49 10.72
C GLN A 32 6.12 31.17 10.27
N LEU A 33 6.72 30.44 9.31
CA LEU A 33 6.20 29.16 8.84
C LEU A 33 6.30 28.05 9.91
N GLY A 34 7.23 28.20 10.86
CA GLY A 34 7.44 27.24 11.95
C GLY A 34 7.67 25.81 11.46
N ASP A 35 7.07 24.85 12.15
CA ASP A 35 7.24 23.43 11.83
C ASP A 35 6.44 22.99 10.58
N GLY A 36 5.32 23.66 10.30
CA GLY A 36 4.43 23.31 9.20
C GLY A 36 3.50 22.13 9.49
N TYR A 37 2.96 21.54 8.42
CA TYR A 37 2.06 20.41 8.39
C TYR A 37 2.82 19.11 8.13
N ASP A 38 2.61 18.13 9.00
CA ASP A 38 3.24 16.82 8.90
C ASP A 38 2.48 15.92 7.91
N TRP A 39 2.89 16.01 6.65
CA TRP A 39 2.35 15.16 5.59
C TRP A 39 2.62 13.66 5.81
N GLN A 40 3.69 13.30 6.53
CA GLN A 40 4.00 11.90 6.81
C GLN A 40 2.98 11.30 7.77
N ASN A 41 2.63 12.02 8.83
CA ASN A 41 1.54 11.63 9.73
C ASN A 41 0.18 11.66 9.00
N ALA A 42 -0.03 12.61 8.08
CA ALA A 42 -1.28 12.73 7.34
C ALA A 42 -1.54 11.60 6.32
N VAL A 43 -0.50 10.96 5.77
CA VAL A 43 -0.67 9.88 4.76
C VAL A 43 -0.45 8.49 5.33
N LEU A 44 0.24 8.36 6.46
CA LEU A 44 0.51 7.09 7.08
C LEU A 44 -0.59 6.70 8.06
N GLN A 45 -0.82 5.39 8.17
CA GLN A 45 -1.68 4.79 9.16
C GLN A 45 -1.04 3.52 9.71
N THR A 46 -1.53 3.05 10.85
CA THR A 46 -1.15 1.71 11.35
C THR A 46 -1.89 0.65 10.54
N GLY A 47 -1.15 -0.14 9.75
CA GLY A 47 -1.71 -1.27 9.02
C GLY A 47 -2.01 -2.45 9.95
N VAL A 48 -3.20 -3.03 9.83
CA VAL A 48 -3.64 -4.22 10.57
C VAL A 48 -3.83 -5.37 9.58
N THR A 49 -3.37 -6.57 9.96
CA THR A 49 -3.57 -7.78 9.17
C THR A 49 -4.42 -8.77 9.95
N GLN A 50 -5.46 -9.27 9.30
CA GLN A 50 -6.35 -10.31 9.82
C GLN A 50 -6.34 -11.50 8.87
N ASN A 51 -6.19 -12.70 9.42
CA ASN A 51 -6.17 -13.93 8.66
C ASN A 51 -7.05 -14.96 9.34
N HIS A 52 -8.08 -15.41 8.64
CA HIS A 52 -9.02 -16.42 9.10
C HIS A 52 -9.01 -17.58 8.14
N SER A 53 -8.85 -18.79 8.66
CA SER A 53 -8.95 -20.02 7.88
C SER A 53 -9.81 -21.03 8.61
N ILE A 54 -10.60 -21.76 7.83
CA ILE A 54 -11.34 -22.92 8.30
C ILE A 54 -11.14 -24.05 7.30
N SER A 55 -10.96 -25.24 7.83
CA SER A 55 -10.82 -26.45 7.02
C SER A 55 -11.55 -27.61 7.67
N ILE A 56 -12.03 -28.50 6.82
CA ILE A 56 -12.62 -29.78 7.20
C ILE A 56 -11.97 -30.82 6.29
N SER A 57 -11.54 -31.92 6.90
CA SER A 57 -10.97 -33.05 6.19
C SER A 57 -11.45 -34.35 6.82
N GLY A 58 -11.56 -35.38 6.00
CA GLY A 58 -11.98 -36.69 6.45
C GLY A 58 -11.93 -37.70 5.31
N GLY A 59 -12.38 -38.91 5.58
CA GLY A 59 -12.36 -39.98 4.61
C GLY A 59 -12.69 -41.33 5.23
N ASP A 60 -12.82 -42.32 4.36
CA ASP A 60 -12.94 -43.73 4.69
C ASP A 60 -11.80 -44.51 4.01
N GLU A 61 -11.86 -45.84 4.04
CA GLU A 61 -10.83 -46.72 3.45
C GLU A 61 -10.65 -46.55 1.93
N LYS A 62 -11.64 -45.97 1.24
CA LYS A 62 -11.66 -45.85 -0.23
C LYS A 62 -11.76 -44.41 -0.72
N SER A 63 -11.95 -43.44 0.16
CA SER A 63 -12.15 -42.03 -0.22
C SER A 63 -11.55 -41.07 0.80
N SER A 64 -10.94 -39.99 0.33
CA SER A 64 -10.49 -38.87 1.16
C SER A 64 -11.05 -37.57 0.61
N TYR A 65 -11.36 -36.64 1.50
CA TYR A 65 -11.84 -35.31 1.12
C TYR A 65 -11.23 -34.24 2.00
N PHE A 66 -11.05 -33.06 1.40
CA PHE A 66 -10.59 -31.86 2.05
C PHE A 66 -11.33 -30.66 1.47
N LEU A 67 -11.89 -29.85 2.35
CA LEU A 67 -12.49 -28.57 2.02
C LEU A 67 -11.85 -27.50 2.91
N SER A 68 -11.44 -26.38 2.33
CA SER A 68 -10.99 -25.24 3.10
C SER A 68 -11.43 -23.93 2.49
N GLY A 69 -11.64 -22.94 3.36
CA GLY A 69 -11.86 -21.56 3.01
C GLY A 69 -10.97 -20.66 3.87
N GLY A 70 -10.51 -19.56 3.30
CA GLY A 70 -9.74 -18.57 4.03
C GLY A 70 -10.00 -17.16 3.53
N ASN A 71 -9.91 -16.21 4.45
CA ASN A 71 -9.91 -14.79 4.16
C ASN A 71 -8.68 -14.14 4.79
N LEU A 72 -7.92 -13.40 3.98
CA LEU A 72 -6.85 -12.53 4.40
C LEU A 72 -7.28 -11.09 4.11
N SER A 73 -7.25 -10.24 5.11
CA SER A 73 -7.46 -8.79 4.97
C SER A 73 -6.27 -8.06 5.58
N GLN A 74 -5.69 -7.15 4.82
CA GLN A 74 -4.51 -6.41 5.22
C GLN A 74 -4.69 -4.93 4.88
N ASP A 75 -4.75 -4.09 5.91
CA ASP A 75 -4.65 -2.64 5.74
C ASP A 75 -3.19 -2.27 5.48
N GLY A 76 -2.97 -1.43 4.47
CA GLY A 76 -1.64 -0.90 4.19
C GLY A 76 -1.24 0.20 5.17
N ILE A 77 0.05 0.47 5.25
CA ILE A 77 0.60 1.55 6.09
C ILE A 77 0.35 2.94 5.50
N ILE A 78 -0.10 3.02 4.24
CA ILE A 78 -0.52 4.28 3.60
C ILE A 78 -2.04 4.29 3.52
N LEU A 79 -2.66 5.43 3.80
CA LEU A 79 -4.11 5.60 3.65
C LEU A 79 -4.59 5.12 2.28
N LYS A 80 -5.74 4.45 2.25
CA LYS A 80 -6.38 3.88 1.05
C LYS A 80 -5.54 2.83 0.32
N SER A 81 -4.52 2.27 0.97
CA SER A 81 -3.83 1.07 0.50
C SER A 81 -4.22 -0.15 1.32
N GLY A 82 -4.27 -1.31 0.68
CA GLY A 82 -4.66 -2.55 1.34
C GLY A 82 -4.77 -3.73 0.39
N PHE A 83 -4.91 -4.92 0.95
CA PHE A 83 -5.01 -6.17 0.21
C PHE A 83 -6.00 -7.12 0.87
N ASP A 84 -6.96 -7.59 0.08
CA ASP A 84 -7.93 -8.59 0.50
C ASP A 84 -7.82 -9.82 -0.41
N ARG A 85 -7.85 -11.01 0.18
CA ARG A 85 -7.81 -12.28 -0.55
C ARG A 85 -8.71 -13.31 0.09
N PHE A 86 -9.67 -13.77 -0.70
CA PHE A 86 -10.47 -14.96 -0.42
C PHE A 86 -9.90 -16.15 -1.19
N ILE A 87 -9.76 -17.29 -0.52
CA ILE A 87 -9.34 -18.55 -1.12
C ILE A 87 -10.27 -19.67 -0.70
N GLY A 88 -10.64 -20.52 -1.66
CA GLY A 88 -11.36 -21.77 -1.44
C GLY A 88 -10.61 -22.92 -2.09
N ARG A 89 -10.53 -24.06 -1.40
CA ARG A 89 -9.90 -25.27 -1.93
C ARG A 89 -10.73 -26.51 -1.62
N ILE A 90 -10.89 -27.35 -2.63
CA ILE A 90 -11.55 -28.65 -2.58
C ILE A 90 -10.55 -29.68 -3.11
N ASN A 91 -10.29 -30.72 -2.32
CA ASN A 91 -9.63 -31.93 -2.81
C ASN A 91 -10.54 -33.13 -2.49
N TYR A 92 -10.69 -34.03 -3.44
CA TYR A 92 -11.42 -35.27 -3.27
C TYR A 92 -10.71 -36.37 -4.03
N ASP A 93 -10.35 -37.46 -3.36
CA ASP A 93 -9.71 -38.61 -3.97
C ASP A 93 -10.51 -39.86 -3.65
N ARG A 94 -10.71 -40.74 -4.64
CA ARG A 94 -11.46 -41.98 -4.50
C ARG A 94 -10.81 -43.13 -5.25
N ASN A 95 -10.62 -44.25 -4.56
CA ASN A 95 -10.28 -45.53 -5.14
C ASN A 95 -11.58 -46.18 -5.67
N VAL A 96 -11.75 -46.17 -7.00
CA VAL A 96 -12.92 -46.78 -7.65
C VAL A 96 -12.74 -48.29 -7.76
N PHE A 97 -11.52 -48.73 -8.07
CA PHE A 97 -11.09 -50.13 -8.03
C PHE A 97 -9.75 -50.24 -7.30
N SER A 98 -9.31 -51.46 -6.95
CA SER A 98 -8.02 -51.68 -6.28
C SER A 98 -6.81 -51.18 -7.08
N ASN A 99 -6.96 -51.04 -8.39
CA ASN A 99 -5.95 -50.57 -9.33
C ASN A 99 -6.35 -49.29 -10.07
N PHE A 100 -7.43 -48.61 -9.66
CA PHE A 100 -7.90 -47.41 -10.34
C PHE A 100 -8.50 -46.39 -9.38
N SER A 101 -7.95 -45.18 -9.43
CA SER A 101 -8.36 -44.06 -8.57
C SER A 101 -8.65 -42.83 -9.41
N VAL A 102 -9.59 -42.03 -8.93
CA VAL A 102 -9.96 -40.74 -9.51
C VAL A 102 -9.87 -39.66 -8.45
N GLY A 103 -9.43 -38.48 -8.85
CA GLY A 103 -9.25 -37.36 -7.95
C GLY A 103 -9.72 -36.05 -8.56
N VAL A 104 -10.19 -35.14 -7.71
CA VAL A 104 -10.55 -33.76 -8.04
C VAL A 104 -9.74 -32.85 -7.14
N ASN A 105 -9.04 -31.89 -7.74
CA ASN A 105 -8.35 -30.83 -7.02
C ASN A 105 -8.76 -29.50 -7.65
N LEU A 106 -9.45 -28.68 -6.86
CA LEU A 106 -9.93 -27.38 -7.27
C LEU A 106 -9.49 -26.33 -6.26
N THR A 107 -8.87 -25.27 -6.75
CA THR A 107 -8.57 -24.08 -5.95
C THR A 107 -9.09 -22.86 -6.69
N ALA A 108 -9.84 -22.03 -5.96
CA ALA A 108 -10.32 -20.75 -6.44
C ALA A 108 -9.81 -19.65 -5.52
N THR A 109 -9.34 -18.55 -6.11
CA THR A 109 -8.84 -17.39 -5.37
C THR A 109 -9.40 -16.13 -5.99
N LYS A 110 -9.84 -15.20 -5.14
CA LYS A 110 -10.18 -13.84 -5.53
C LYS A 110 -9.38 -12.90 -4.63
N SER A 111 -8.59 -12.05 -5.25
CA SER A 111 -7.85 -11.00 -4.56
C SER A 111 -8.23 -9.63 -5.07
N THR A 112 -8.24 -8.65 -4.18
CA THR A 112 -8.40 -7.24 -4.48
C THR A 112 -7.26 -6.50 -3.83
N GLN A 113 -6.57 -5.66 -4.61
CA GLN A 113 -5.45 -4.89 -4.12
C GLN A 113 -5.74 -3.42 -4.36
N ASN A 114 -5.83 -2.68 -3.27
CA ASN A 114 -5.84 -1.23 -3.30
C ASN A 114 -4.39 -0.77 -3.21
N SER A 115 -3.82 -0.48 -4.37
CA SER A 115 -2.52 0.14 -4.47
C SER A 115 -2.71 1.60 -4.85
N LEU A 116 -1.74 2.42 -4.44
CA LEU A 116 -1.59 3.77 -4.96
C LEU A 116 -1.13 3.64 -6.42
N THR A 117 -2.07 3.52 -7.34
CA THR A 117 -1.78 3.49 -8.77
C THR A 117 -1.48 4.91 -9.24
N THR A 118 -0.26 5.12 -9.73
CA THR A 118 0.09 6.29 -10.52
C THR A 118 -0.60 6.19 -11.89
N PHE A 119 -1.72 6.88 -12.05
CA PHE A 119 -2.17 7.43 -13.33
C PHE A 119 -2.20 8.94 -13.10
N GLU A 120 -1.55 9.81 -13.87
CA GLU A 120 -1.53 9.88 -15.32
C GLU A 120 -0.19 10.41 -15.85
N GLY A 121 0.10 10.12 -17.13
CA GLY A 121 1.18 10.72 -17.90
C GLY A 121 0.97 12.22 -18.09
N VAL A 122 1.26 13.02 -17.06
CA VAL A 122 1.26 14.46 -17.20
C VAL A 122 2.66 14.93 -17.61
N ASN A 123 2.80 15.22 -18.91
CA ASN A 123 3.96 15.90 -19.46
C ASN A 123 3.98 17.36 -18.95
N TYR A 124 4.57 17.59 -17.78
CA TYR A 124 4.90 18.94 -17.30
C TYR A 124 6.34 19.28 -17.69
N ASN A 125 6.50 19.78 -18.91
CA ASN A 125 7.78 20.09 -19.55
C ASN A 125 8.48 21.36 -18.99
N SER A 126 8.26 21.73 -17.72
CA SER A 126 8.84 22.95 -17.14
C SER A 126 8.89 23.00 -15.60
N SER A 127 8.60 21.90 -14.90
CA SER A 127 8.76 21.84 -13.43
C SER A 127 9.94 20.94 -13.06
N PRO A 128 10.95 21.42 -12.31
CA PRO A 128 12.05 20.58 -11.83
C PRO A 128 11.59 19.49 -10.84
N TYR A 129 10.31 19.49 -10.45
CA TYR A 129 9.70 18.53 -9.52
C TYR A 129 8.95 17.38 -10.21
N SER A 130 8.92 17.30 -11.55
CA SER A 130 8.04 16.38 -12.30
C SER A 130 8.65 15.01 -12.67
N LYS A 131 9.89 14.70 -12.25
CA LYS A 131 10.56 13.44 -12.59
C LYS A 131 10.76 12.55 -11.37
N GLY A 132 9.70 11.89 -10.93
CA GLY A 132 9.80 10.87 -9.90
C GLY A 132 8.44 10.24 -9.62
N ILE A 133 8.41 8.92 -9.50
CA ILE A 133 7.23 8.10 -9.24
C ILE A 133 6.48 8.66 -8.01
N ALA A 134 5.37 9.33 -8.25
CA ALA A 134 4.67 10.07 -7.22
C ALA A 134 3.51 9.24 -6.66
N ASN A 135 3.80 8.27 -5.80
CA ASN A 135 2.77 7.74 -4.90
C ASN A 135 2.44 8.80 -3.82
N SER A 136 1.36 8.64 -3.06
CA SER A 136 0.97 9.62 -2.03
C SER A 136 2.06 9.85 -0.98
N LEU A 137 2.91 8.84 -0.72
CA LEU A 137 4.08 8.99 0.15
C LEU A 137 5.15 9.89 -0.48
N THR A 138 5.46 9.72 -1.76
CA THR A 138 6.39 10.57 -2.50
C THR A 138 5.85 11.99 -2.61
N TYR A 139 4.55 12.18 -2.87
CA TYR A 139 3.92 13.50 -2.83
C TYR A 139 4.01 14.12 -1.42
N ALA A 140 3.71 13.39 -0.36
CA ALA A 140 3.87 13.86 1.02
C ALA A 140 5.32 14.29 1.34
N LEU A 141 6.32 13.66 0.72
CA LEU A 141 7.73 14.02 0.88
C LEU A 141 8.15 15.25 0.05
N TYR A 142 7.43 15.59 -1.02
CA TYR A 142 7.77 16.69 -1.93
C TYR A 142 6.86 17.92 -1.80
N ILE A 143 5.64 17.78 -1.26
CA ILE A 143 4.74 18.91 -1.02
C ILE A 143 5.32 19.72 0.14
N PRO A 144 5.36 21.07 0.01
CA PRO A 144 5.82 21.91 1.10
C PRO A 144 5.00 21.66 2.37
N PRO A 145 5.64 21.63 3.55
CA PRO A 145 4.93 21.52 4.83
C PRO A 145 4.10 22.77 5.16
N VAL A 146 3.83 23.69 4.22
CA VAL A 146 3.14 24.96 4.49
C VAL A 146 1.69 24.99 4.02
N VAL A 147 1.22 23.94 3.36
CA VAL A 147 -0.15 23.82 2.85
C VAL A 147 -0.88 22.72 3.62
N PRO A 148 -2.13 22.91 4.08
CA PRO A 148 -2.98 21.83 4.61
C PRO A 148 -3.61 20.98 3.50
#